data_AF-A0A829ZQI4-F1
#
_entry.id   AF-A0A829ZQI4-F1
#
_cell.length_a   1.000
_cell.length_b   1.000
_cell.length_c   1.000
_cell.angle_alpha   90.00
_cell.angle_beta   90.00
_cell.angle_gamma   90.00
#
_symmetry.space_group_name_H-M   'P 1'
#
loop_
_entity.id
_entity.type
_entity.pdbx_description
1 polymer ?
#
loop_
_entity_poly.entity_id
_entity_poly.type
_entity_poly.pdbx_seq_one_letter_code
_entity_poly.pdbx_strand_id
1 'polypeptide(L)'
;MIYALLVTPARAEQVRKAAIGHGEVVFDQAGTMDSFSIHNAFQSAARVAADVLVLDIDAAPGPDLVAAARCYRIARPHVRIIVLAPAREPGDPTVAGLVGLGIYDIVAAPIEADWEALVGKALVGPPATYAQAARWHVMPGPDGDEHVKERVIIEERPAGAVTIAVMGAAPGLGCTHTALAISAFLARQGYKVALVEDSQRFALDQF
;
A
#
# COMPACT_ATOMS: atom_id res chain seq x y z
N MET A 1 -25.38 1.40 -4.33
CA MET A 1 -23.92 1.28 -4.34
C MET A 1 -23.49 1.04 -5.77
N ILE A 2 -22.44 1.72 -6.20
CA ILE A 2 -21.89 1.67 -7.56
C ILE A 2 -20.56 0.92 -7.51
N TYR A 3 -20.40 -0.06 -8.39
CA TYR A 3 -19.27 -1.00 -8.37
C TYR A 3 -18.41 -0.90 -9.63
N ALA A 4 -17.10 -0.96 -9.42
CA ALA A 4 -16.11 -1.20 -10.47
C ALA A 4 -15.45 -2.56 -10.24
N LEU A 5 -15.24 -3.34 -11.30
CA LEU A 5 -14.68 -4.69 -11.23
C LEU A 5 -13.40 -4.77 -12.09
N LEU A 6 -12.31 -5.22 -11.48
CA LEU A 6 -11.03 -5.59 -12.11
C LEU A 6 -10.71 -7.02 -11.70
N VAL A 7 -11.12 -7.99 -12.51
CA VAL A 7 -11.13 -9.41 -12.10
C VAL A 7 -10.54 -10.33 -13.14
N THR A 8 -10.06 -11.50 -12.74
CA THR A 8 -9.67 -12.53 -13.71
C THR A 8 -10.90 -13.17 -14.38
N PRO A 9 -10.77 -13.75 -15.58
CA PRO A 9 -11.88 -14.45 -16.24
C PRO A 9 -12.47 -15.58 -15.40
N ALA A 10 -11.64 -16.26 -14.61
CA ALA A 10 -12.05 -17.39 -13.77
C ALA A 10 -13.06 -16.99 -12.68
N ARG A 11 -12.98 -15.76 -12.17
CA ARG A 11 -13.86 -15.26 -11.09
C ARG A 11 -14.89 -14.25 -11.57
N ALA A 12 -14.79 -13.77 -12.81
CA ALA A 12 -15.62 -12.70 -13.35
C ALA A 12 -17.13 -12.93 -13.17
N GLU A 13 -17.61 -14.13 -13.48
CA GLU A 13 -19.04 -14.43 -13.41
C GLU A 13 -19.58 -14.37 -11.98
N GLN A 14 -18.90 -15.02 -11.03
CA GLN A 14 -19.30 -15.04 -9.62
C GLN A 14 -19.27 -13.65 -8.99
N VAL A 15 -18.21 -12.87 -9.29
CA VAL A 15 -18.06 -11.50 -8.77
C VAL A 15 -19.10 -10.57 -9.36
N ARG A 16 -19.37 -10.66 -10.67
CA ARG A 16 -20.39 -9.87 -11.36
C ARG A 16 -21.76 -10.14 -10.76
N LYS A 17 -22.11 -11.42 -10.56
CA LYS A 17 -23.38 -11.83 -9.98
C LYS A 17 -23.56 -11.28 -8.56
N ALA A 18 -22.52 -11.36 -7.72
CA ALA A 18 -22.53 -10.77 -6.39
C ALA A 18 -22.72 -9.25 -6.44
N ALA A 19 -21.99 -8.54 -7.30
CA ALA A 19 -22.08 -7.08 -7.41
C ALA A 19 -23.45 -6.61 -7.90
N ILE A 20 -24.01 -7.24 -8.94
CA ILE A 20 -25.36 -6.92 -9.46
C ILE A 20 -26.43 -7.22 -8.41
N GLY A 21 -26.25 -8.25 -7.58
CA GLY A 21 -27.16 -8.57 -6.48
C GLY A 21 -27.25 -7.47 -5.40
N HIS A 22 -26.26 -6.57 -5.32
CA HIS A 22 -26.16 -5.55 -4.28
C HIS A 22 -26.11 -4.11 -4.81
N GLY A 23 -26.14 -3.90 -6.12
CA GLY A 23 -26.02 -2.57 -6.73
C GLY A 23 -25.74 -2.60 -8.23
N GLU A 24 -25.18 -1.50 -8.74
CA GLU A 24 -24.96 -1.30 -10.18
C GLU A 24 -23.48 -1.41 -10.52
N VAL A 25 -23.15 -2.18 -11.56
CA VAL A 25 -21.77 -2.29 -12.08
C VAL A 25 -21.60 -1.30 -13.22
N VAL A 26 -20.75 -0.30 -13.03
CA VAL A 26 -20.50 0.79 -14.00
C VAL A 26 -19.18 0.66 -14.74
N PHE A 27 -18.30 -0.20 -14.24
CA PHE A 27 -17.04 -0.53 -14.88
C PHE A 27 -16.73 -2.01 -14.65
N ASP A 28 -16.36 -2.70 -15.72
CA ASP A 28 -16.12 -4.13 -15.68
C ASP A 28 -15.02 -4.50 -16.67
N GLN A 29 -13.88 -4.91 -16.11
CA GLN A 29 -12.77 -5.45 -16.88
C GLN A 29 -12.44 -6.83 -16.34
N ALA A 30 -12.72 -7.84 -17.16
CA ALA A 30 -12.31 -9.21 -16.92
C ALA A 30 -11.10 -9.57 -17.80
N GLY A 31 -10.00 -10.00 -17.19
CA GLY A 31 -8.80 -10.40 -17.95
C GLY A 31 -7.57 -10.59 -17.08
N THR A 32 -6.57 -11.26 -17.65
CA THR A 32 -5.20 -11.24 -17.15
C THR A 32 -4.41 -10.27 -18.02
N MET A 33 -3.82 -9.26 -17.39
CA MET A 33 -3.29 -8.05 -18.01
C MET A 33 -1.79 -7.96 -17.77
N ASP A 34 -1.07 -7.43 -18.77
CA ASP A 34 0.31 -7.00 -18.60
C ASP A 34 0.39 -5.65 -17.85
N SER A 35 1.61 -5.18 -17.58
CA SER A 35 1.87 -3.93 -16.84
C SER A 35 1.19 -2.72 -17.50
N PHE A 36 1.17 -2.64 -18.83
CA PHE A 36 0.54 -1.54 -19.55
C PHE A 36 -0.99 -1.58 -19.45
N SER A 37 -1.56 -2.77 -19.64
CA SER A 37 -3.01 -2.99 -19.64
C SER A 37 -3.61 -2.79 -18.25
N ILE A 38 -2.93 -3.22 -17.18
CA ILE A 38 -3.42 -2.99 -15.81
C ILE A 38 -3.44 -1.50 -15.46
N HIS A 39 -2.40 -0.74 -15.85
CA HIS A 39 -2.38 0.70 -15.66
C HIS A 39 -3.53 1.39 -16.40
N ASN A 40 -3.80 1.01 -17.65
CA ASN A 40 -4.92 1.56 -18.43
C ASN A 40 -6.28 1.18 -17.84
N ALA A 41 -6.42 -0.04 -17.32
CA ALA A 41 -7.64 -0.50 -16.67
C ALA A 41 -7.95 0.33 -15.42
N PHE A 42 -6.95 0.55 -14.54
CA PHE A 42 -7.10 1.42 -13.38
C PHE A 42 -7.37 2.89 -13.77
N GLN A 43 -6.72 3.42 -14.81
CA GLN A 43 -7.01 4.77 -15.29
C GLN A 43 -8.45 4.89 -15.81
N SER A 44 -8.95 3.87 -16.50
CA SER A 44 -10.32 3.84 -17.02
C SER A 44 -11.33 3.72 -15.88
N ALA A 45 -11.10 2.81 -14.93
CA ALA A 45 -11.89 2.69 -13.71
C ALA A 45 -11.91 4.00 -12.91
N ALA A 46 -10.80 4.74 -12.87
CA ALA A 46 -10.71 6.02 -12.16
C ALA A 46 -11.55 7.13 -12.81
N ARG A 47 -11.93 7.01 -14.09
CA ARG A 47 -12.83 7.98 -14.75
C ARG A 47 -14.30 7.78 -14.39
N VAL A 48 -14.65 6.60 -13.86
CA VAL A 48 -16.02 6.27 -13.46
C VAL A 48 -16.19 6.53 -11.97
N ALA A 49 -17.36 7.03 -11.57
CA ALA A 49 -17.69 7.23 -10.16
C ALA A 49 -18.19 5.91 -9.55
N ALA A 50 -17.29 5.14 -8.94
CA ALA A 50 -17.63 3.94 -8.18
C ALA A 50 -17.47 4.19 -6.68
N ASP A 51 -18.31 3.55 -5.86
CA ASP A 51 -18.19 3.55 -4.40
C ASP A 51 -17.18 2.48 -3.94
N VAL A 52 -17.16 1.34 -4.65
CA VAL A 52 -16.30 0.19 -4.35
C VAL A 52 -15.65 -0.35 -5.61
N LEU A 53 -14.35 -0.64 -5.53
CA LEU A 53 -13.59 -1.38 -6.51
C LEU A 53 -13.33 -2.80 -6.00
N VAL A 54 -13.76 -3.82 -6.74
CA VAL A 54 -13.36 -5.21 -6.49
C VAL A 54 -12.16 -5.52 -7.39
N LEU A 55 -11.04 -5.88 -6.76
CA LEU A 55 -9.76 -6.11 -7.41
C LEU A 55 -9.28 -7.54 -7.16
N ASP A 56 -9.02 -8.28 -8.22
CA ASP A 56 -8.41 -9.60 -8.17
C ASP A 56 -6.89 -9.48 -8.31
N ILE A 57 -6.14 -10.02 -7.35
CA ILE A 57 -4.66 -9.90 -7.37
C ILE A 57 -4.01 -10.68 -8.51
N ASP A 58 -4.69 -11.68 -9.08
CA ASP A 58 -4.14 -12.46 -10.20
C ASP A 58 -4.44 -11.80 -11.56
N ALA A 59 -5.09 -10.64 -11.57
CA ALA A 59 -5.40 -9.92 -12.80
C ALA A 59 -4.16 -9.34 -13.48
N ALA A 60 -3.03 -9.18 -12.77
CA ALA A 60 -1.76 -8.68 -13.31
C ALA A 60 -0.58 -9.06 -12.41
N PRO A 61 0.68 -8.88 -12.85
CA PRO A 61 1.85 -9.06 -12.00
C PRO A 61 1.81 -8.18 -10.75
N GLY A 62 2.16 -8.76 -9.60
CA GLY A 62 2.02 -8.12 -8.28
C GLY A 62 2.60 -6.71 -8.17
N PRO A 63 3.88 -6.48 -8.51
CA PRO A 63 4.50 -5.15 -8.44
C PRO A 63 3.77 -4.09 -9.26
N ASP A 64 3.33 -4.45 -10.47
CA ASP A 64 2.62 -3.54 -11.38
C ASP A 64 1.19 -3.28 -10.90
N LEU A 65 0.53 -4.30 -10.38
CA LEU A 65 -0.80 -4.17 -9.77
C LEU A 65 -0.77 -3.26 -8.55
N VAL A 66 0.24 -3.38 -7.67
CA VAL A 66 0.43 -2.48 -6.51
C VAL A 66 0.72 -1.05 -6.98
N ALA A 67 1.57 -0.88 -7.99
CA ALA A 67 1.88 0.43 -8.55
C ALA A 67 0.63 1.10 -9.17
N ALA A 68 -0.18 0.35 -9.92
CA ALA A 68 -1.42 0.84 -10.52
C ALA A 68 -2.49 1.14 -9.46
N ALA A 69 -2.65 0.27 -8.45
CA ALA A 69 -3.55 0.47 -7.33
C ALA A 69 -3.19 1.72 -6.51
N ARG A 70 -1.89 2.02 -6.34
CA ARG A 70 -1.42 3.26 -5.70
C ARG A 70 -1.90 4.49 -6.47
N CYS A 71 -1.71 4.52 -7.79
CA CYS A 71 -2.19 5.62 -8.63
C CYS A 71 -3.72 5.78 -8.54
N TYR A 72 -4.46 4.67 -8.56
CA TYR A 72 -5.90 4.69 -8.38
C TYR A 72 -6.31 5.25 -7.02
N ARG A 73 -5.67 4.81 -5.93
CA ARG A 73 -5.95 5.29 -4.57
C ARG A 73 -5.67 6.80 -4.44
N ILE A 74 -4.64 7.32 -5.09
CA ILE A 74 -4.37 8.76 -5.13
C ILE A 74 -5.50 9.51 -5.84
N ALA A 75 -5.97 9.00 -6.99
CA ALA A 75 -7.06 9.62 -7.74
C ALA A 75 -8.44 9.48 -7.07
N ARG A 76 -8.64 8.40 -6.31
CA ARG A 76 -9.91 8.00 -5.70
C ARG A 76 -9.69 7.61 -4.22
N PRO A 77 -9.36 8.57 -3.34
CA PRO A 77 -8.93 8.29 -1.96
C PRO A 77 -10.00 7.63 -1.07
N HIS A 78 -11.27 7.86 -1.39
CA HIS A 78 -12.42 7.39 -0.60
C HIS A 78 -13.08 6.13 -1.16
N VAL A 79 -12.65 5.64 -2.32
CA VAL A 79 -13.21 4.40 -2.88
C VAL A 79 -12.72 3.23 -2.05
N ARG A 80 -13.68 2.42 -1.57
CA ARG A 80 -13.36 1.18 -0.86
C ARG A 80 -12.82 0.17 -1.88
N ILE A 81 -11.67 -0.42 -1.59
CA ILE A 81 -11.08 -1.44 -2.47
C ILE A 81 -11.17 -2.79 -1.74
N ILE A 82 -11.87 -3.74 -2.34
CA ILE A 82 -11.97 -5.12 -1.87
C ILE A 82 -11.05 -5.98 -2.73
N VAL A 83 -10.07 -6.61 -2.10
CA VAL A 83 -9.04 -7.42 -2.76
C VAL A 83 -9.39 -8.89 -2.65
N LEU A 84 -9.45 -9.58 -3.78
CA LEU A 84 -9.60 -11.03 -3.86
C LEU A 84 -8.20 -11.65 -3.89
N ALA A 85 -7.88 -12.47 -2.90
CA ALA A 85 -6.58 -13.09 -2.71
C ALA A 85 -6.69 -14.64 -2.72
N PRO A 86 -6.98 -15.24 -3.88
CA PRO A 86 -7.13 -16.68 -4.02
C PRO A 86 -5.81 -17.41 -3.72
N ALA A 87 -5.88 -18.45 -2.89
CA ALA A 87 -4.76 -19.28 -2.48
C ALA A 87 -3.52 -18.48 -1.99
N ARG A 88 -3.74 -17.30 -1.41
CA ARG A 88 -2.68 -16.54 -0.75
C ARG A 88 -2.68 -16.73 0.74
N GLU A 89 -1.48 -16.66 1.30
CA GLU A 89 -1.25 -16.72 2.74
C GLU A 89 -0.64 -15.40 3.22
N PRO A 90 -0.84 -15.05 4.51
CA PRO A 90 -0.13 -13.95 5.15
C PRO A 90 1.38 -14.05 4.90
N GLY A 91 1.99 -12.98 4.39
CA GLY A 91 3.36 -13.02 3.88
C GLY A 91 3.46 -12.71 2.38
N ASP A 92 2.36 -12.85 1.62
CA ASP A 92 2.36 -12.52 0.19
C ASP A 92 2.74 -11.03 -0.04
N PRO A 93 3.80 -10.75 -0.82
CA PRO A 93 4.32 -9.40 -0.99
C PRO A 93 3.37 -8.46 -1.74
N THR A 94 2.51 -9.00 -2.61
CA THR A 94 1.51 -8.23 -3.35
C THR A 94 0.42 -7.76 -2.40
N VAL A 95 -0.12 -8.69 -1.59
CA VAL A 95 -1.16 -8.37 -0.62
C VAL A 95 -0.61 -7.44 0.47
N ALA A 96 0.60 -7.68 0.96
CA ALA A 96 1.29 -6.78 1.89
C ALA A 96 1.45 -5.36 1.33
N GLY A 97 1.86 -5.25 0.07
CA GLY A 97 1.96 -3.97 -0.63
C GLY A 97 0.63 -3.22 -0.70
N LEU A 98 -0.47 -3.92 -0.96
CA LEU A 98 -1.82 -3.33 -0.97
C LEU A 98 -2.25 -2.86 0.43
N VAL A 99 -1.92 -3.62 1.48
CA VAL A 99 -2.18 -3.21 2.88
C VAL A 99 -1.46 -1.90 3.21
N GLY A 100 -0.21 -1.77 2.77
CA GLY A 100 0.58 -0.54 2.91
C GLY A 100 -0.05 0.69 2.23
N LEU A 101 -0.93 0.49 1.25
CA LEU A 101 -1.70 1.56 0.58
C LEU A 101 -3.02 1.89 1.30
N GLY A 102 -3.31 1.28 2.45
CA GLY A 102 -4.58 1.47 3.14
C GLY A 102 -5.73 0.63 2.57
N ILE A 103 -5.42 -0.49 1.91
CA ILE A 103 -6.41 -1.44 1.39
C ILE A 103 -6.52 -2.61 2.36
N TYR A 104 -7.62 -2.65 3.12
CA TYR A 104 -7.77 -3.58 4.25
C TYR A 104 -8.79 -4.70 4.02
N ASP A 105 -9.76 -4.50 3.11
CA ASP A 105 -10.74 -5.51 2.76
C ASP A 105 -10.09 -6.60 1.90
N ILE A 106 -9.46 -7.58 2.55
CA ILE A 106 -8.82 -8.71 1.89
C ILE A 106 -9.67 -9.97 2.08
N VAL A 107 -10.18 -10.47 0.97
CA VAL A 107 -10.94 -11.72 0.87
C VAL A 107 -10.00 -12.81 0.37
N ALA A 108 -9.41 -13.56 1.31
CA ALA A 108 -8.56 -14.70 1.00
C ALA A 108 -9.30 -16.01 1.20
N ALA A 109 -9.25 -16.88 0.20
CA ALA A 109 -9.90 -18.19 0.19
C ALA A 109 -9.21 -19.11 -0.83
N PRO A 110 -9.44 -20.44 -0.79
CA PRO A 110 -9.01 -21.35 -1.85
C PRO A 110 -9.56 -20.94 -3.23
N ILE A 111 -8.91 -21.40 -4.31
CA ILE A 111 -9.29 -21.03 -5.69
C ILE A 111 -10.73 -21.44 -5.99
N GLU A 112 -11.13 -22.62 -5.53
CA GLU A 112 -12.43 -23.27 -5.77
C GLU A 112 -13.53 -22.82 -4.78
N ALA A 113 -13.25 -21.81 -3.95
CA ALA A 113 -14.24 -21.29 -3.03
C ALA A 113 -15.43 -20.63 -3.76
N ASP A 114 -16.54 -20.50 -3.05
CA ASP A 114 -17.70 -19.73 -3.51
C ASP A 114 -17.41 -18.23 -3.38
N TRP A 115 -16.85 -17.65 -4.45
CA TRP A 115 -16.49 -16.24 -4.51
C TRP A 115 -17.72 -15.34 -4.60
N GLU A 116 -18.86 -15.82 -5.11
CA GLU A 116 -20.12 -15.06 -5.13
C GLU A 116 -20.55 -14.75 -3.69
N ALA A 117 -20.61 -15.78 -2.84
CA ALA A 117 -21.00 -15.62 -1.43
C ALA A 117 -19.98 -14.79 -0.63
N LEU A 118 -18.67 -15.02 -0.85
CA LEU A 118 -17.61 -14.30 -0.14
C LEU A 118 -17.60 -12.80 -0.50
N VAL A 119 -17.72 -12.47 -1.79
CA VAL A 119 -17.77 -11.09 -2.25
C VAL A 119 -19.07 -10.43 -1.82
N GLY A 120 -20.22 -11.10 -1.94
CA GLY A 120 -21.50 -10.58 -1.45
C GLY A 120 -21.44 -10.19 0.03
N LYS A 121 -20.86 -11.06 0.87
CA LYS A 121 -20.64 -10.76 2.30
C LYS A 121 -19.74 -9.55 2.50
N ALA A 122 -18.64 -9.44 1.75
CA ALA A 122 -17.71 -8.31 1.86
C ALA A 122 -18.36 -6.98 1.43
N LEU A 123 -19.16 -6.99 0.36
CA LEU A 123 -19.86 -5.80 -0.16
C LEU A 123 -20.86 -5.23 0.85
N VAL A 124 -21.60 -6.08 1.57
CA VAL A 124 -22.60 -5.66 2.57
C VAL A 124 -21.97 -5.38 3.94
N GLY A 125 -20.85 -6.04 4.25
CA GLY A 125 -20.13 -5.85 5.51
C GLY A 125 -19.51 -4.46 5.64
N PRO A 126 -19.25 -4.00 6.88
CA PRO A 126 -18.51 -2.77 7.11
C PRO A 126 -17.08 -2.87 6.54
N PRO A 127 -16.45 -1.74 6.14
CA PRO A 127 -15.06 -1.74 5.70
C PRO A 127 -14.14 -2.35 6.74
N ALA A 128 -13.21 -3.19 6.29
CA ALA A 128 -12.23 -3.81 7.18
C ALA A 128 -11.30 -2.77 7.81
N THR A 129 -10.86 -3.07 9.03
CA THR A 129 -9.89 -2.23 9.76
C THR A 129 -8.47 -2.71 9.54
N TYR A 130 -7.48 -1.83 9.78
CA TYR A 130 -6.08 -2.24 9.77
C TYR A 130 -5.80 -3.42 10.70
N ALA A 131 -6.43 -3.48 11.89
CA ALA A 131 -6.25 -4.61 12.82
C ALA A 131 -6.61 -5.97 12.20
N GLN A 132 -7.61 -6.01 11.33
CA GLN A 132 -7.98 -7.23 10.59
C GLN A 132 -6.99 -7.54 9.48
N ALA A 133 -6.48 -6.51 8.79
CA ALA A 133 -5.52 -6.66 7.69
C ALA A 133 -4.06 -6.86 8.16
N ALA A 134 -3.73 -6.54 9.41
CA ALA A 134 -2.37 -6.49 9.94
C ALA A 134 -1.59 -7.79 9.75
N ARG A 135 -2.26 -8.95 9.76
CA ARG A 135 -1.63 -10.25 9.49
C ARG A 135 -0.94 -10.32 8.13
N TRP A 136 -1.46 -9.60 7.14
CA TRP A 136 -0.91 -9.53 5.78
C TRP A 136 0.20 -8.51 5.66
N HIS A 137 0.28 -7.58 6.60
CA HIS A 137 1.32 -6.58 6.59
C HIS A 137 2.62 -7.28 7.00
N VAL A 138 3.44 -7.60 6.01
CA VAL A 138 4.83 -7.95 6.25
C VAL A 138 5.51 -6.65 6.65
N MET A 139 5.62 -6.41 7.95
CA MET A 139 6.66 -5.53 8.45
C MET A 139 7.96 -6.23 8.07
N PRO A 140 8.84 -5.64 7.24
CA PRO A 140 10.20 -6.14 7.19
C PRO A 140 10.71 -6.04 8.62
N GLY A 141 10.80 -7.18 9.30
CA GLY A 141 11.64 -7.28 10.47
C GLY A 141 13.06 -6.94 10.05
N PRO A 142 13.95 -6.64 11.00
CA PRO A 142 15.38 -6.54 10.70
C PRO A 142 15.93 -7.81 10.01
N ASP A 143 15.19 -8.93 10.05
CA ASP A 143 15.51 -10.22 9.45
C ASP A 143 14.63 -10.56 8.23
N GLY A 144 14.59 -9.68 7.22
CA GLY A 144 14.17 -10.09 5.88
C GLY A 144 15.31 -10.87 5.22
N ASP A 145 15.02 -12.05 4.65
CA ASP A 145 15.93 -12.99 3.98
C ASP A 145 16.79 -12.37 2.85
N GLU A 146 17.73 -11.52 3.23
CA GLU A 146 19.05 -11.45 2.64
C GLU A 146 20.00 -11.80 3.78
N HIS A 147 20.91 -12.75 3.56
CA HIS A 147 22.09 -12.93 4.40
C HIS A 147 22.94 -11.65 4.33
N VAL A 148 22.51 -10.58 4.98
CA VAL A 148 23.36 -9.44 5.31
C VAL A 148 24.24 -9.98 6.43
N LYS A 149 25.40 -10.51 6.05
CA LYS A 149 26.54 -10.61 6.97
C LYS A 149 26.57 -9.29 7.71
N GLU A 150 26.33 -9.36 9.02
CA GLU A 150 26.49 -8.22 9.92
C GLU A 150 27.91 -7.71 9.73
N ARG A 151 28.08 -6.77 8.81
CA ARG A 151 29.30 -6.04 8.65
C ARG A 151 29.12 -4.89 9.60
N VAL A 152 29.43 -5.15 10.88
CA VAL A 152 29.65 -4.09 11.86
C VAL A 152 30.85 -3.31 11.34
N ILE A 153 30.59 -2.37 10.44
CA ILE A 153 31.52 -1.29 10.16
C ILE A 153 31.35 -0.36 11.35
N ILE A 154 32.10 -0.65 12.42
CA ILE A 154 32.41 0.37 13.42
C ILE A 154 33.34 1.33 12.68
N GLU A 155 32.75 2.26 11.92
CA GLU A 155 33.44 3.50 11.61
C GLU A 155 33.63 4.21 12.96
N GLU A 156 34.88 4.49 13.28
CA GLU A 156 35.32 5.06 14.54
C GLU A 156 34.37 6.18 14.97
N ARG A 157 33.70 6.00 16.11
CA ARG A 157 33.03 7.11 16.78
C ARG A 157 34.12 8.13 17.13
N PRO A 158 34.01 9.40 16.75
CA PRO A 158 34.91 10.42 17.27
C PRO A 158 34.76 10.43 18.79
N ALA A 159 35.80 9.99 19.50
CA ALA A 159 35.81 10.00 20.95
C ALA A 159 35.55 11.43 21.44
N GLY A 160 34.44 11.64 22.16
CA GLY A 160 34.10 12.93 22.77
C GLY A 160 32.95 13.72 22.13
N ALA A 161 32.31 13.24 21.06
CA ALA A 161 31.12 13.88 20.48
C ALA A 161 29.82 13.20 20.95
N VAL A 162 28.84 13.99 21.40
CA VAL A 162 27.47 13.51 21.64
C VAL A 162 26.73 13.53 20.31
N THR A 163 26.31 12.36 19.83
CA THR A 163 25.57 12.21 18.57
C THR A 163 24.12 11.86 18.84
N ILE A 164 23.20 12.57 18.19
CA ILE A 164 21.76 12.26 18.20
C ILE A 164 21.38 11.85 16.78
N ALA A 165 20.90 10.62 16.61
CA ALA A 165 20.39 10.11 15.34
C ALA A 165 18.85 10.12 15.37
N VAL A 166 18.23 10.65 14.31
CA VAL A 166 16.78 10.65 14.11
C VAL A 166 16.46 9.76 12.92
N MET A 167 15.76 8.66 13.16
CA MET A 167 15.37 7.68 12.13
C MET A 167 13.85 7.50 12.13
N GLY A 168 13.26 7.40 10.94
CA GLY A 168 11.84 7.15 10.75
C GLY A 168 11.62 5.79 10.10
N ALA A 169 10.50 5.15 10.44
CA ALA A 169 10.11 3.86 9.86
C ALA A 169 9.62 3.95 8.40
N ALA A 170 9.35 5.15 7.89
CA ALA A 170 8.87 5.40 6.53
C ALA A 170 9.19 6.84 6.06
N PRO A 171 9.16 7.12 4.74
CA PRO A 171 9.27 8.47 4.20
C PRO A 171 8.14 9.38 4.69
N GLY A 172 8.45 10.65 4.96
CA GLY A 172 7.45 11.66 5.34
C GLY A 172 7.07 11.70 6.82
N LEU A 173 7.69 10.87 7.69
CA LEU A 173 7.41 10.85 9.13
C LEU A 173 8.04 12.01 9.92
N GLY A 174 8.62 13.01 9.25
CA GLY A 174 9.12 14.22 9.90
C GLY A 174 10.50 14.09 10.55
N CYS A 175 11.37 13.20 10.08
CA CYS A 175 12.75 13.10 10.58
C CYS A 175 13.51 14.41 10.41
N THR A 176 13.42 15.04 9.23
CA THR A 176 14.01 16.35 8.96
C THR A 176 13.45 17.43 9.89
N HIS A 177 12.14 17.42 10.11
CA HIS A 177 11.50 18.38 11.02
C HIS A 177 11.99 18.20 12.47
N THR A 178 12.10 16.95 12.92
CA THR A 178 12.59 16.63 14.26
C THR A 178 14.06 17.02 14.42
N ALA A 179 14.91 16.74 13.42
CA ALA A 179 16.30 17.17 13.41
C ALA A 179 16.43 18.69 13.50
N LEU A 180 15.65 19.43 12.69
CA LEU A 180 15.58 20.89 12.73
C LEU A 180 15.09 21.43 14.08
N ALA A 181 14.11 20.78 14.71
CA ALA A 181 13.61 21.18 16.02
C ALA A 181 14.67 21.03 17.12
N ILE A 182 15.45 19.94 17.08
CA ILE A 182 16.59 19.73 17.98
C ILE A 182 17.66 20.81 17.75
N SER A 183 18.02 21.07 16.49
CA SER A 183 18.97 22.13 16.12
C SER A 183 18.51 23.50 16.62
N ALA A 184 17.24 23.85 16.43
CA ALA A 184 16.67 25.11 16.89
C ALA A 184 16.64 25.21 18.42
N PHE A 185 16.35 24.11 19.13
CA PHE A 185 16.42 24.07 20.58
C PHE A 185 17.84 24.33 21.08
N LEU A 186 18.85 23.67 20.51
CA LEU A 186 20.26 23.87 20.88
C LEU A 186 20.73 25.30 20.60
N ALA A 187 20.31 25.89 19.47
CA ALA A 187 20.61 27.29 19.16
C ALA A 187 20.02 28.24 20.21
N ARG A 188 18.78 27.98 20.67
CA ARG A 188 18.13 28.77 21.75
C ARG A 188 18.81 28.62 23.11
N GLN A 189 19.52 27.52 23.35
CA GLN A 189 20.35 27.32 24.54
C GLN A 189 21.72 28.03 24.44
N GLY A 190 21.98 28.77 23.36
CA GLY A 190 23.21 29.55 23.17
C GLY A 190 24.34 28.77 22.49
N TYR A 191 24.10 27.53 22.03
CA TYR A 191 25.09 26.79 21.25
C TYR A 191 25.18 27.31 19.81
N LYS A 192 26.38 27.28 19.23
CA LYS A 192 26.56 27.53 17.80
C LYS A 192 26.13 26.29 17.03
N VAL A 193 25.12 26.44 16.19
CA VAL A 193 24.54 25.34 15.41
C VAL A 193 24.80 25.61 13.93
N ALA A 194 25.33 24.61 13.23
CA ALA A 194 25.38 24.57 11.78
C ALA A 194 24.43 23.48 11.29
N LEU A 195 23.74 23.75 10.19
CA LEU A 195 22.86 22.81 9.53
C LEU A 195 23.49 22.46 8.19
N VAL A 196 23.64 21.17 7.90
CA VAL A 196 24.07 20.66 6.61
C VAL A 196 22.99 19.71 6.12
N GLU A 197 22.39 20.03 4.98
CA GLU A 197 21.48 19.13 4.28
C GLU A 197 22.25 18.44 3.16
N ASP A 198 22.31 17.11 3.22
CA ASP A 198 22.81 16.27 2.14
C ASP A 198 21.68 15.33 1.69
N SER A 199 20.68 15.93 1.04
CA SER A 199 19.50 15.22 0.56
C SER A 199 19.39 15.30 -0.97
N GLN A 200 18.92 14.23 -1.61
CA GLN A 200 18.68 14.23 -3.06
C GLN A 200 17.48 15.11 -3.47
N ARG A 201 16.69 15.57 -2.50
CA ARG A 201 15.55 16.48 -2.67
C ARG A 201 15.61 17.53 -1.57
N PHE A 202 16.21 18.67 -1.89
CA PHE A 202 16.41 19.78 -0.97
C PHE A 202 15.09 20.22 -0.33
N ALA A 203 14.97 19.99 0.98
CA ALA A 203 13.84 20.43 1.78
C ALA A 203 13.95 21.93 2.13
N LEU A 204 15.16 22.49 2.09
CA LEU A 204 15.43 23.89 2.46
C LEU A 204 15.43 24.87 1.28
N ASP A 205 15.56 24.40 0.04
CA ASP A 205 15.53 25.25 -1.17
C ASP A 205 14.12 25.67 -1.62
N GLN A 206 13.09 25.32 -0.83
CA GLN A 206 11.68 25.64 -1.14
C GLN A 206 11.17 26.91 -0.43
N PHE A 207 12.07 27.73 0.13
CA PHE A 207 11.75 28.98 0.82
C PHE A 207 12.62 30.14 0.36
#